data_AF-A0A1B7JXX1-F1
#
_entry.id   AF-A0A1B7JXX1-F1
#
_cell.length_a   1.000
_cell.length_b   1.000
_cell.length_c   1.000
_cell.angle_alpha   90.00
_cell.angle_beta   90.00
_cell.angle_gamma   90.00
#
_symmetry.space_group_name_H-M   'P 1'
#
loop_
_entity.id
_entity.type
_entity.pdbx_description
1 polymer ?
#
loop_
_entity_poly.entity_id
_entity_poly.type
_entity_poly.pdbx_seq_one_letter_code
_entity_poly.pdbx_strand_id
1 'polypeptide(L)'
;MIEMAPMTPRRPYLLRAHYEWLLDNDMTPHLVVDVTVPDINVPMEFARDGQIVLNVAPRAVGNLEITNEDVRFNARFGGVPRQVYVPMAAIMAVYARENGAGMMFEPEAAYDAALSAEFETSEEDLADKITLVHEAEIQSEAQDDESASPDDEPPRPPKGRPALRVVK
;
A
#
# COMPACT_ATOMS: atom_id res chain seq x y z
N MET A 1 25.79 -21.01 6.09
CA MET A 1 24.55 -20.41 5.52
C MET A 1 24.91 -18.99 5.17
N ILE A 2 24.72 -18.57 3.91
CA ILE A 2 24.82 -17.15 3.59
C ILE A 2 23.52 -16.53 4.10
N GLU A 3 23.63 -15.75 5.15
CA GLU A 3 22.53 -14.91 5.63
C GLU A 3 22.25 -13.89 4.53
N MET A 4 21.17 -14.09 3.79
CA MET A 4 20.79 -13.22 2.69
C MET A 4 20.12 -11.99 3.29
N ALA A 5 20.79 -10.84 3.24
CA ALA A 5 20.23 -9.59 3.72
C ALA A 5 18.83 -9.36 3.10
N PRO A 6 17.84 -8.91 3.88
CA PRO A 6 16.50 -8.66 3.35
C PRO A 6 16.57 -7.64 2.20
N MET A 7 15.85 -7.93 1.12
CA MET A 7 15.79 -7.05 -0.04
C MET A 7 15.13 -5.72 0.33
N THR A 8 15.59 -4.63 -0.29
CA THR A 8 14.98 -3.30 -0.13
C THR A 8 13.54 -3.27 -0.66
N PRO A 9 12.68 -2.38 -0.15
CA PRO A 9 11.30 -2.28 -0.62
C PRO A 9 11.21 -1.88 -2.10
N ARG A 10 10.20 -2.41 -2.79
CA ARG A 10 9.97 -2.21 -4.24
C ARG A 10 9.10 -0.99 -4.55
N ARG A 11 8.26 -0.54 -3.62
CA ARG A 11 7.34 0.61 -3.77
C ARG A 11 7.95 1.83 -4.45
N PRO A 12 9.12 2.38 -4.04
CA PRO A 12 9.66 3.58 -4.68
C PRO A 12 10.01 3.37 -6.17
N TYR A 13 10.45 2.16 -6.53
CA TYR A 13 10.77 1.81 -7.91
C TYR A 13 9.50 1.66 -8.75
N LEU A 14 8.48 0.98 -8.21
CA LEU A 14 7.19 0.83 -8.86
C LEU A 14 6.47 2.17 -9.04
N LEU A 15 6.59 3.06 -8.06
CA LEU A 15 6.07 4.42 -8.13
C LEU A 15 6.68 5.20 -9.29
N ARG A 16 8.01 5.25 -9.39
CA ARG A 16 8.68 5.91 -10.52
C ARG A 16 8.30 5.30 -11.86
N ALA A 17 8.26 3.97 -11.95
CA ALA A 17 7.89 3.28 -13.18
C ALA A 17 6.45 3.63 -13.63
N HIS A 18 5.48 3.62 -12.71
CA HIS A 18 4.09 3.99 -13.03
C HIS A 18 3.95 5.48 -13.31
N TYR A 19 4.67 6.33 -12.57
CA TYR A 19 4.67 7.77 -12.81
C TYR A 19 5.10 8.10 -14.25
N GLU A 20 6.26 7.59 -14.69
CA GLU A 20 6.74 7.79 -16.06
C GLU A 20 5.79 7.19 -17.09
N TRP A 21 5.32 5.95 -16.87
CA TRP A 21 4.36 5.31 -17.77
C TRP A 21 3.07 6.11 -17.93
N LEU A 22 2.55 6.72 -16.85
CA LEU A 22 1.38 7.59 -16.93
C LEU A 22 1.66 8.86 -17.75
N LEU A 23 2.83 9.48 -17.56
CA LEU A 23 3.21 10.67 -18.33
C LEU A 23 3.40 10.36 -19.82
N ASP A 24 4.03 9.24 -20.15
CA ASP A 24 4.22 8.79 -21.54
C ASP A 24 2.89 8.57 -22.28
N ASN A 25 1.80 8.38 -21.53
CA ASN A 25 0.44 8.21 -22.05
C ASN A 25 -0.43 9.46 -21.90
N ASP A 26 0.18 10.64 -21.70
CA ASP A 26 -0.51 11.93 -21.54
C ASP A 26 -1.54 11.96 -20.39
N MET A 27 -1.36 11.13 -19.36
CA MET A 27 -2.24 11.08 -18.19
C MET A 27 -1.80 12.06 -17.10
N THR A 28 -2.70 12.39 -16.16
CA THR A 28 -2.37 13.23 -15.00
C THR A 28 -2.15 12.37 -13.75
N PRO A 29 -0.89 12.11 -13.32
CA PRO A 29 -0.61 11.26 -12.18
C PRO A 29 -1.04 11.91 -10.85
N HIS A 30 -1.76 11.14 -10.04
CA HIS A 30 -2.17 11.49 -8.69
C HIS A 30 -1.68 10.41 -7.72
N LEU A 31 -1.28 10.85 -6.52
CA LEU A 31 -0.94 9.96 -5.41
C LEU A 31 -2.10 9.93 -4.42
N VAL A 32 -2.42 8.74 -3.93
CA VAL A 32 -3.23 8.57 -2.71
C VAL A 32 -2.26 8.37 -1.55
N VAL A 33 -2.41 9.21 -0.54
CA VAL A 33 -1.49 9.27 0.60
C VAL A 33 -2.27 9.14 1.90
N ASP A 34 -1.79 8.26 2.77
CA ASP A 34 -2.25 8.13 4.15
C ASP A 34 -1.64 9.26 5.00
N VAL A 35 -2.49 10.08 5.62
CA VAL A 35 -2.03 11.21 6.44
C VAL A 35 -1.88 10.89 7.92
N THR A 36 -2.16 9.66 8.35
CA THR A 36 -1.93 9.23 9.73
C THR A 36 -0.49 8.77 9.96
N VAL A 37 0.26 8.49 8.89
CA VAL A 37 1.66 8.08 8.98
C VAL A 37 2.53 9.22 9.56
N PRO A 38 3.43 8.92 10.51
CA PRO A 38 4.31 9.92 11.12
C PRO A 38 5.18 10.68 10.12
N ASP A 39 5.63 11.87 10.53
CA ASP A 39 6.56 12.74 9.80
C ASP A 39 6.08 13.18 8.40
N ILE A 40 4.79 13.07 8.10
CA ILE A 40 4.19 13.63 6.89
C ILE A 40 4.04 15.15 7.01
N ASN A 41 4.33 15.89 5.93
CA ASN A 41 4.04 17.31 5.83
C ASN A 41 3.17 17.56 4.60
N VAL A 42 1.87 17.62 4.84
CA VAL A 42 0.85 17.93 3.85
C VAL A 42 -0.17 18.95 4.41
N PRO A 43 -0.86 19.68 3.53
CA PRO A 43 -2.01 20.53 3.89
C PRO A 43 -3.19 19.73 4.49
N MET A 44 -3.18 19.52 5.80
CA MET A 44 -4.20 18.69 6.49
C MET A 44 -5.64 19.17 6.29
N GLU A 45 -5.86 20.45 5.98
CA GLU A 45 -7.20 20.96 5.70
C GLU A 45 -7.82 20.44 4.38
N PHE A 46 -6.99 19.83 3.51
CA PHE A 46 -7.42 19.17 2.28
C PHE A 46 -7.54 17.64 2.44
N ALA A 47 -7.15 17.09 3.59
CA ALA A 47 -7.29 15.67 3.90
C ALA A 47 -8.74 15.31 4.26
N ARG A 48 -9.16 14.09 3.91
CA ARG A 48 -10.49 13.51 4.18
C ARG A 48 -10.31 12.04 4.53
N ASP A 49 -10.98 11.59 5.59
CA ASP A 49 -11.01 10.18 6.01
C ASP A 49 -9.61 9.55 6.14
N GLY A 50 -8.66 10.30 6.74
CA GLY A 50 -7.29 9.84 6.92
C GLY A 50 -6.44 9.84 5.64
N GLN A 51 -6.95 10.37 4.53
CA GLN A 51 -6.24 10.37 3.24
C GLN A 51 -6.18 11.76 2.61
N ILE A 52 -5.18 11.95 1.74
CA ILE A 52 -5.09 13.09 0.84
C ILE A 52 -4.72 12.62 -0.57
N VAL A 53 -5.34 13.23 -1.58
CA VAL A 53 -5.01 12.98 -2.98
C VAL A 53 -4.17 14.15 -3.50
N LEU A 54 -2.98 13.85 -4.02
CA LEU A 54 -2.01 14.85 -4.47
C LEU A 54 -1.78 14.72 -5.97
N ASN A 55 -2.04 15.80 -6.72
CA ASN A 55 -1.66 15.88 -8.13
C ASN A 55 -0.16 16.12 -8.25
N VAL A 56 0.56 15.19 -8.88
CA VAL A 56 2.02 15.24 -9.06
C VAL A 56 2.43 15.37 -10.54
N ALA A 57 1.49 15.71 -11.42
CA ALA A 57 1.81 16.02 -12.81
C ALA A 57 2.77 17.22 -12.91
N PRO A 58 3.71 17.25 -13.87
CA PRO A 58 4.73 18.31 -13.99
C PRO A 58 4.18 19.75 -13.99
N ARG A 59 2.96 19.95 -14.50
CA ARG A 59 2.28 21.26 -14.54
C ARG A 59 1.72 21.73 -13.19
N ALA A 60 1.54 20.82 -12.22
CA ALA A 60 0.91 21.09 -10.93
C ALA A 60 1.92 21.29 -9.79
N VAL A 61 3.16 20.84 -9.99
CA VAL A 61 4.21 20.80 -8.96
C VAL A 61 5.51 21.42 -9.46
N GLY A 62 6.35 21.86 -8.53
CA GLY A 62 7.71 22.31 -8.80
C GLY A 62 8.71 21.56 -7.92
N ASN A 63 9.89 21.26 -8.48
CA ASN A 63 10.95 20.51 -7.80
C ASN A 63 10.45 19.16 -7.26
N LEU A 64 9.77 18.38 -8.11
CA LEU A 64 9.34 17.03 -7.75
C LEU A 64 10.56 16.11 -7.63
N GLU A 65 10.72 15.49 -6.47
CA GLU A 65 11.69 14.46 -6.18
C GLU A 65 10.95 13.20 -5.72
N ILE A 66 11.21 12.07 -6.37
CA ILE A 66 10.70 10.75 -5.98
C ILE A 66 11.91 9.88 -5.61
N THR A 67 12.28 9.89 -4.34
CA THR A 67 13.46 9.16 -3.82
C THR A 67 13.06 7.73 -3.42
N ASN A 68 13.96 7.00 -2.77
CA ASN A 68 13.61 5.71 -2.17
C ASN A 68 12.89 5.87 -0.81
N GLU A 69 13.06 7.02 -0.16
CA GLU A 69 12.60 7.28 1.19
C GLU A 69 11.31 8.11 1.21
N ASP A 70 11.14 8.97 0.21
CA ASP A 70 10.12 10.02 0.24
C ASP A 70 9.73 10.53 -1.16
N VAL A 71 8.63 11.28 -1.19
CA VAL A 71 8.24 12.17 -2.28
C VAL A 71 8.18 13.60 -1.75
N ARG A 72 8.90 14.51 -2.41
CA ARG A 72 8.96 15.94 -2.10
C ARG A 72 8.62 16.79 -3.30
N PHE A 73 7.88 17.88 -3.08
CA PHE A 73 7.62 18.88 -4.12
C PHE A 73 7.06 20.18 -3.53
N ASN A 74 6.96 21.20 -4.36
CA ASN A 74 6.23 22.44 -4.06
C ASN A 74 4.96 22.50 -4.90
N ALA A 75 3.83 22.90 -4.31
CA ALA A 75 2.57 23.07 -5.01
C ALA A 75 1.76 24.23 -4.40
N ARG A 76 0.67 24.63 -5.07
CA ARG A 76 -0.24 25.66 -4.56
C ARG A 76 -1.54 25.02 -4.09
N PHE A 77 -1.91 25.30 -2.84
CA PHE A 77 -3.15 24.87 -2.23
C PHE A 77 -3.99 26.11 -1.92
N GLY A 78 -5.17 26.23 -2.55
CA GLY A 78 -5.96 27.48 -2.47
C GLY A 78 -5.20 28.73 -2.93
N GLY A 79 -4.24 28.58 -3.86
CA GLY A 79 -3.38 29.66 -4.36
C GLY A 79 -2.14 29.94 -3.50
N VAL A 80 -2.07 29.40 -2.28
CA VAL A 80 -0.93 29.56 -1.35
C VAL A 80 0.14 28.51 -1.66
N PRO A 81 1.40 28.91 -1.93
CA PRO A 81 2.49 27.97 -2.15
C PRO A 81 2.85 27.22 -0.86
N ARG A 82 2.97 25.90 -0.94
CA ARG A 82 3.41 25.03 0.16
C ARG A 82 4.40 24.00 -0.34
N GLN A 83 5.32 23.64 0.55
CA GLN A 83 6.18 22.48 0.38
C GLN A 83 5.45 21.25 0.91
N VAL A 84 5.58 20.14 0.20
CA VAL A 84 5.01 18.84 0.54
C VAL A 84 6.14 17.84 0.75
N TYR A 85 6.01 17.03 1.80
CA TYR A 85 6.89 15.90 2.10
C TYR A 85 6.02 14.70 2.48
N VAL A 86 6.24 13.59 1.79
CA VAL A 86 5.48 12.35 1.99
C VAL A 86 6.46 11.19 2.11
N PRO A 87 6.58 10.54 3.28
CA PRO A 87 7.34 9.30 3.40
C PRO A 87 6.82 8.22 2.44
N MET A 88 7.71 7.39 1.91
CA MET A 88 7.33 6.31 0.98
C MET A 88 6.34 5.32 1.62
N ALA A 89 6.42 5.15 2.95
CA ALA A 89 5.48 4.34 3.73
C ALA A 89 4.02 4.83 3.61
N ALA A 90 3.81 6.14 3.47
CA ALA A 90 2.50 6.79 3.42
C ALA A 90 1.84 6.75 2.03
N ILE A 91 2.57 6.38 0.98
CA ILE A 91 2.02 6.36 -0.39
C ILE A 91 1.27 5.05 -0.59
N MET A 92 -0.05 5.14 -0.69
CA MET A 92 -0.96 4.01 -0.82
C MET A 92 -1.16 3.60 -2.28
N ALA A 93 -1.23 4.57 -3.20
CA ALA A 93 -1.47 4.31 -4.61
C ALA A 93 -0.95 5.43 -5.51
N VAL A 94 -0.78 5.11 -6.80
CA VAL A 94 -0.57 6.06 -7.89
C VAL A 94 -1.53 5.76 -9.02
N TYR A 95 -2.23 6.78 -9.54
CA TYR A 95 -3.22 6.59 -10.60
C TYR A 95 -3.40 7.82 -11.50
N ALA A 96 -3.94 7.61 -12.70
CA ALA A 96 -4.37 8.63 -13.64
C ALA A 96 -5.72 9.20 -13.25
N ARG A 97 -5.83 10.53 -13.17
CA ARG A 97 -7.09 11.21 -12.89
C ARG A 97 -8.20 10.87 -13.88
N GLU A 98 -7.84 10.66 -15.13
CA GLU A 98 -8.74 10.58 -16.28
C GLU A 98 -9.54 9.27 -16.31
N ASN A 99 -8.89 8.15 -16.01
CA ASN A 99 -9.45 6.82 -16.21
C ASN A 99 -9.14 5.85 -15.06
N GLY A 100 -8.46 6.29 -14.00
CA GLY A 100 -8.09 5.45 -12.87
C GLY A 100 -6.96 4.46 -13.14
N ALA A 101 -6.32 4.49 -14.31
CA ALA A 101 -5.20 3.60 -14.63
C ALA A 101 -4.04 3.83 -13.65
N GLY A 102 -3.45 2.77 -13.10
CA GLY A 102 -2.42 2.88 -12.07
C GLY A 102 -2.34 1.63 -11.21
N MET A 103 -1.86 1.78 -9.98
CA MET A 103 -1.78 0.68 -9.04
C MET A 103 -1.97 1.13 -7.58
N MET A 104 -2.54 0.22 -6.79
CA MET A 104 -2.44 0.23 -5.33
C MET A 104 -1.14 -0.48 -4.94
N PHE A 105 -0.40 0.07 -3.96
CA PHE A 105 0.79 -0.59 -3.45
C PHE A 105 0.44 -1.65 -2.43
N GLU A 106 1.08 -2.81 -2.56
CA GLU A 106 1.02 -3.85 -1.55
C GLU A 106 1.73 -3.41 -0.25
N PRO A 107 1.29 -3.92 0.90
CA PRO A 107 2.07 -3.85 2.14
C PRO A 107 3.47 -4.46 1.93
N GLU A 108 4.48 -3.87 2.57
CA GLU A 108 5.85 -4.38 2.55
C GLU A 108 6.43 -4.32 3.96
N ALA A 109 7.14 -5.37 4.36
CA ALA A 109 7.72 -5.50 5.71
C ALA A 109 8.57 -4.29 6.16
N ALA A 110 9.21 -3.59 5.21
CA ALA A 110 9.98 -2.39 5.49
C ALA A 110 9.13 -1.22 6.02
N TYR A 111 7.82 -1.25 5.81
CA TYR A 111 6.88 -0.20 6.20
C TYR A 111 5.90 -0.65 7.29
N ASP A 112 5.79 -1.95 7.57
CA ASP A 112 4.88 -2.49 8.60
C ASP A 112 5.14 -1.85 9.97
N ALA A 113 6.42 -1.66 10.34
CA ALA A 113 6.80 -1.04 11.62
C ALA A 113 6.38 0.44 11.72
N ALA A 114 6.39 1.17 10.60
CA ALA A 114 5.94 2.56 10.53
C ALA A 114 4.41 2.68 10.62
N LEU A 115 3.69 1.63 10.19
CA LEU A 115 2.23 1.56 10.24
C LEU A 115 1.71 0.98 11.56
N SER A 116 2.52 0.23 12.30
CA SER A 116 2.13 -0.38 13.58
C SER A 116 2.32 0.51 14.81
N ALA A 117 2.97 1.67 14.66
CA ALA A 117 3.32 2.55 15.78
C ALA A 117 2.09 3.16 16.52
N GLU A 118 0.87 2.96 16.04
CA GLU A 118 -0.37 3.43 16.68
C GLU A 118 -1.06 2.38 17.58
N PHE A 119 -0.54 1.15 17.73
CA PHE A 119 -1.17 0.11 18.54
C PHE A 119 -0.55 -0.13 19.94
N GLU A 120 0.47 0.63 20.36
CA GLU A 120 0.95 0.61 21.75
C GLU A 120 0.08 1.48 22.68
N THR A 121 -1.25 1.36 22.59
CA THR A 121 -2.13 1.79 23.68
C THR A 121 -2.47 0.56 24.51
N SER A 122 -1.98 0.55 25.76
CA SER A 122 -1.99 -0.55 26.73
C SER A 122 -3.28 -1.37 26.79
N GLU A 123 -3.13 -2.70 26.79
CA GLU A 123 -4.19 -3.72 26.97
C GLU A 123 -5.03 -3.56 28.25
N GLU A 124 -4.65 -2.66 29.17
CA GLU A 124 -5.36 -2.40 30.42
C GLU A 124 -6.72 -1.71 30.21
N ASP A 125 -6.97 -1.00 29.10
CA ASP A 125 -8.22 -0.26 28.86
C ASP A 125 -9.36 -1.11 28.23
N LEU A 126 -9.07 -2.32 27.73
CA LEU A 126 -10.06 -3.17 27.07
C LEU A 126 -10.75 -4.15 28.03
N ALA A 127 -10.11 -4.49 29.15
CA ALA A 127 -10.65 -5.39 30.16
C ALA A 127 -11.89 -4.82 30.88
N ASP A 128 -11.99 -3.48 31.01
CA ASP A 128 -13.09 -2.82 31.72
C ASP A 128 -14.39 -2.69 30.90
N LYS A 129 -14.37 -3.01 29.59
CA LYS A 129 -15.54 -2.88 28.70
C LYS A 129 -16.19 -4.20 28.29
N ILE A 130 -15.61 -5.35 28.61
CA ILE A 130 -16.08 -6.67 28.15
C ILE A 130 -17.02 -7.35 29.17
N THR A 131 -17.10 -6.89 30.42
CA THR A 131 -17.80 -7.61 31.51
C THR A 131 -19.33 -7.49 31.52
N LEU A 132 -19.97 -6.70 30.64
CA LEU A 132 -21.38 -6.32 30.80
C LEU A 132 -22.36 -6.93 29.80
N VAL A 133 -21.90 -7.70 28.82
CA VAL A 133 -22.77 -8.24 27.78
C VAL A 133 -22.33 -9.65 27.42
N HIS A 134 -22.87 -10.68 28.09
CA HIS A 134 -23.26 -11.97 27.52
C HIS A 134 -23.65 -12.94 28.64
N GLU A 135 -24.92 -12.91 29.06
CA GLU A 135 -25.56 -14.11 29.59
C GLU A 135 -27.05 -14.10 29.24
N ALA A 136 -27.35 -14.53 28.03
CA ALA A 136 -28.66 -15.02 27.62
C ALA A 136 -28.44 -16.05 26.51
N GLU A 137 -28.63 -17.31 26.88
CA GLU A 137 -28.54 -18.53 26.07
C GLU A 137 -29.54 -18.52 24.90
N ILE A 138 -29.19 -19.14 23.75
CA ILE A 138 -30.09 -20.03 23.00
C ILE A 138 -29.28 -21.16 22.35
N GLN A 139 -29.69 -22.39 22.65
CA GLN A 139 -29.28 -23.66 22.05
C GLN A 139 -30.03 -23.94 20.73
N SER A 140 -29.39 -24.62 19.77
CA SER A 140 -30.06 -25.61 18.93
C SER A 140 -29.06 -26.48 18.18
N GLU A 141 -29.17 -27.80 18.38
CA GLU A 141 -28.47 -28.91 17.72
C GLU A 141 -29.05 -29.24 16.33
N ALA A 142 -28.25 -29.85 15.44
CA ALA A 142 -28.59 -31.11 14.73
C ALA A 142 -27.48 -31.60 13.76
N GLN A 143 -27.22 -32.90 13.86
CA GLN A 143 -26.47 -33.89 13.03
C GLN A 143 -26.96 -33.95 11.56
N ASP A 144 -26.44 -34.69 10.57
CA ASP A 144 -25.34 -35.63 10.27
C ASP A 144 -25.37 -35.75 8.70
N ASP A 145 -24.30 -36.21 8.04
CA ASP A 145 -24.28 -37.43 7.19
C ASP A 145 -23.09 -37.46 6.20
N GLU A 146 -22.45 -38.63 6.14
CA GLU A 146 -21.31 -39.00 5.30
C GLU A 146 -21.75 -39.44 3.89
N SER A 147 -20.88 -39.31 2.88
CA SER A 147 -20.67 -40.37 1.87
C SER A 147 -19.43 -40.11 1.00
N ALA A 148 -18.82 -41.21 0.56
CA ALA A 148 -17.44 -41.32 0.10
C ALA A 148 -17.25 -41.48 -1.43
N SER A 149 -16.13 -40.91 -1.94
CA SER A 149 -15.16 -41.39 -2.97
C SER A 149 -15.59 -41.84 -4.39
N PRO A 150 -14.67 -42.02 -5.38
CA PRO A 150 -13.42 -41.31 -5.74
C PRO A 150 -13.27 -41.05 -7.28
N ASP A 151 -12.10 -40.55 -7.69
CA ASP A 151 -11.43 -40.76 -9.01
C ASP A 151 -11.72 -39.76 -10.17
N ASP A 152 -10.72 -38.93 -10.52
CA ASP A 152 -10.37 -38.56 -11.92
C ASP A 152 -8.99 -37.84 -11.96
N GLU A 153 -7.97 -38.43 -12.60
CA GLU A 153 -6.66 -37.80 -12.90
C GLU A 153 -6.49 -37.61 -14.41
N PRO A 154 -5.97 -36.46 -14.89
CA PRO A 154 -4.91 -36.52 -15.93
C PRO A 154 -3.90 -35.32 -15.87
N PRO A 155 -2.90 -35.19 -16.78
CA PRO A 155 -1.67 -35.97 -16.97
C PRO A 155 -0.35 -35.16 -16.74
N ARG A 156 0.81 -35.81 -16.93
CA ARG A 156 2.19 -35.37 -16.59
C ARG A 156 2.74 -34.14 -17.37
N PRO A 157 3.71 -33.38 -16.81
CA PRO A 157 4.27 -32.18 -17.45
C PRO A 157 5.39 -32.48 -18.46
N PRO A 158 5.57 -31.68 -19.54
CA PRO A 158 6.74 -31.81 -20.42
C PRO A 158 7.93 -30.92 -20.00
N LYS A 159 9.11 -31.52 -20.18
CA LYS A 159 10.52 -31.06 -20.27
C LYS A 159 10.86 -29.55 -20.16
N GLY A 160 11.73 -29.28 -19.17
CA GLY A 160 12.95 -28.43 -19.21
C GLY A 160 12.99 -27.24 -20.17
N ARG A 161 12.79 -26.03 -19.61
CA ARG A 161 13.09 -24.77 -20.31
C ARG A 161 14.61 -24.51 -20.31
N PRO A 162 15.21 -24.11 -21.44
CA PRO A 162 16.62 -23.73 -21.49
C PRO A 162 16.85 -22.47 -20.64
N ALA A 163 17.89 -22.50 -19.79
CA ALA A 163 18.30 -21.35 -18.99
C ALA A 163 19.34 -20.51 -19.74
N LEU A 164 19.11 -19.19 -19.81
CA LEU A 164 20.07 -18.21 -20.30
C LEU A 164 21.35 -18.26 -19.45
N ARG A 165 22.52 -18.33 -20.09
CA ARG A 165 23.82 -18.16 -19.42
C ARG A 165 24.44 -16.86 -19.88
N VAL A 166 24.92 -16.07 -18.92
CA VAL A 166 25.66 -14.83 -19.16
C VAL A 166 26.97 -15.18 -19.88
N VAL A 167 27.20 -14.61 -21.06
CA VAL A 167 28.49 -14.66 -21.75
C VAL A 167 29.42 -13.68 -21.04
N LYS A 168 30.61 -14.15 -20.66
CA LYS A 168 31.63 -13.35 -19.99
C LYS A 168 32.58 -12.73 -21.00
#